data_AF-Q2NV87-F1
#
_entry.id   AF-Q2NV87-F1
#
_cell.length_a   1.000
_cell.length_b   1.000
_cell.length_c   1.000
_cell.angle_alpha   90.00
_cell.angle_beta   90.00
_cell.angle_gamma   90.00
#
_symmetry.space_group_name_H-M   'P 1'
#
loop_
_entity.id
_entity.type
_entity.pdbx_description
1 polymer ?
#
loop_
_entity_poly.entity_id
_entity_poly.type
_entity_poly.pdbx_seq_one_letter_code
_entity_poly.pdbx_strand_id
1 'polypeptide(L)'
;MMIKQYLQVTKPGIIFGNLISVIGGFLLAAKGQIDYALFLATLLGVSLVVASGCVFNNYIDRDIDRKMERTKNRVLVKGLISPKVSLVYATVLGIAGFALLYLAANPLAMWLAVMGFVVYVGVYSLYMKRKSVYGTLIGSLSGAAPPVIGYCAVSDGFDTGALILLLIFSLWQMPHSYAIAIFRFKDYQAASIPVLPVKRGISVTKHHITLYIIGFMVATLMLTLSGYAGYKYLIVAASVSVWWLGMALQGYKSANDDKVWARKLFIFSIVAINSLSVMMSVDFMVPSANNLLTYLG
;
A
#
# COMPACT_ATOMS: atom_id res chain seq x y z
N MET A 1 27.98 -12.81 1.54
CA MET A 1 27.35 -12.07 2.67
C MET A 1 26.81 -10.69 2.23
N MET A 2 27.56 -9.92 1.43
CA MET A 2 27.14 -8.58 0.99
C MET A 2 25.81 -8.53 0.21
N ILE A 3 25.61 -9.39 -0.80
CA ILE A 3 24.37 -9.38 -1.62
C ILE A 3 23.11 -9.52 -0.74
N LYS A 4 23.14 -10.38 0.27
CA LYS A 4 22.02 -10.55 1.21
C LYS A 4 21.70 -9.25 1.95
N GLN A 5 22.70 -8.45 2.32
CA GLN A 5 22.50 -7.16 2.99
C GLN A 5 21.85 -6.13 2.05
N TYR A 6 22.32 -6.05 0.80
CA TYR A 6 21.73 -5.17 -0.23
C TYR A 6 20.28 -5.55 -0.55
N LEU A 7 19.96 -6.84 -0.64
CA LEU A 7 18.58 -7.31 -0.80
C LEU A 7 17.73 -7.04 0.44
N GLN A 8 18.26 -7.22 1.65
CA GLN A 8 17.48 -6.98 2.88
C GLN A 8 17.12 -5.51 3.07
N VAL A 9 18.00 -4.57 2.67
CA VAL A 9 17.74 -3.14 2.83
C VAL A 9 16.66 -2.62 1.88
N THR A 10 16.34 -3.32 0.79
CA THR A 10 15.22 -2.96 -0.10
C THR A 10 13.85 -3.46 0.39
N LYS A 11 13.80 -4.25 1.47
CA LYS A 11 12.58 -4.83 2.06
C LYS A 11 11.77 -5.67 1.03
N PRO A 12 12.26 -6.86 0.64
CA PRO A 12 11.68 -7.65 -0.46
C PRO A 12 10.21 -8.03 -0.24
N GLY A 13 9.79 -8.26 1.00
CA GLY A 13 8.37 -8.51 1.31
C GLY A 13 7.46 -7.31 1.00
N ILE A 14 7.95 -6.08 1.15
CA ILE A 14 7.21 -4.87 0.77
C ILE A 14 7.15 -4.76 -0.76
N ILE A 15 8.26 -5.02 -1.45
CA ILE A 15 8.29 -5.01 -2.92
C ILE A 15 7.28 -6.01 -3.47
N PHE A 16 7.30 -7.25 -2.97
CA PHE A 16 6.38 -8.30 -3.41
C PHE A 16 4.91 -7.93 -3.15
N GLY A 17 4.59 -7.38 -1.97
CA GLY A 17 3.23 -6.91 -1.69
C GLY A 17 2.77 -5.80 -2.63
N ASN A 18 3.65 -4.84 -2.96
CA ASN A 18 3.33 -3.80 -3.93
C ASN A 18 3.21 -4.36 -5.35
N LEU A 19 4.03 -5.34 -5.74
CA LEU A 19 3.93 -5.98 -7.05
C LEU A 19 2.57 -6.64 -7.28
N ILE A 20 1.99 -7.31 -6.28
CA ILE A 20 0.64 -7.87 -6.38
C ILE A 20 -0.38 -6.76 -6.71
N SER A 21 -0.27 -5.60 -6.05
CA SER A 21 -1.15 -4.46 -6.34
C SER A 21 -0.93 -3.85 -7.72
N VAL A 22 0.32 -3.76 -8.19
CA VAL A 22 0.66 -3.29 -9.54
C VAL A 22 0.05 -4.23 -10.58
N ILE A 23 0.18 -5.55 -10.39
CA ILE A 23 -0.41 -6.57 -11.26
C ILE A 23 -1.93 -6.40 -11.30
N GLY A 24 -2.58 -6.24 -10.15
CA GLY A 24 -4.02 -6.02 -10.07
C GLY A 24 -4.48 -4.78 -10.85
N GLY A 25 -3.82 -3.64 -10.65
CA GLY A 25 -4.13 -2.41 -11.38
C GLY A 25 -3.86 -2.51 -12.89
N PHE A 26 -2.73 -3.11 -13.26
CA PHE A 26 -2.34 -3.30 -14.66
C PHE A 26 -3.33 -4.18 -15.41
N LEU A 27 -3.70 -5.33 -14.84
CA LEU A 27 -4.59 -6.29 -15.49
C LEU A 27 -6.04 -5.79 -15.54
N LEU A 28 -6.45 -4.98 -14.56
CA LEU A 28 -7.73 -4.27 -14.61
C LEU A 28 -7.83 -3.34 -15.83
N ALA A 29 -6.77 -2.58 -16.11
CA ALA A 29 -6.70 -1.69 -17.28
C ALA A 29 -6.54 -2.45 -18.59
N ALA A 30 -5.74 -3.52 -18.60
CA ALA A 30 -5.44 -4.32 -19.79
C ALA A 30 -6.66 -5.07 -20.34
N LYS A 31 -7.66 -5.35 -19.51
CA LYS A 31 -8.91 -6.02 -19.90
C LYS A 31 -8.66 -7.29 -20.74
N GLY A 32 -7.65 -8.07 -20.35
CA GLY A 32 -7.24 -9.32 -21.01
C GLY A 32 -6.25 -9.16 -22.18
N GLN A 33 -6.00 -7.95 -22.66
CA GLN A 33 -5.02 -7.66 -23.72
C GLN A 33 -3.69 -7.23 -23.11
N ILE A 34 -2.80 -8.20 -22.86
CA ILE A 34 -1.54 -7.95 -22.15
C ILE A 34 -0.40 -7.73 -23.15
N ASP A 35 0.18 -6.54 -23.15
CA ASP A 35 1.54 -6.32 -23.64
C ASP A 35 2.53 -6.80 -22.57
N TYR A 36 3.16 -7.95 -22.82
CA TYR A 36 4.10 -8.55 -21.87
C TYR A 36 5.38 -7.74 -21.68
N ALA A 37 5.83 -6.99 -22.68
CA ALA A 37 7.02 -6.15 -22.56
C ALA A 37 6.72 -4.96 -21.63
N LEU A 38 5.59 -4.28 -21.87
CA LEU A 38 5.08 -3.21 -21.00
C LEU A 38 4.82 -3.71 -19.57
N PHE A 39 4.22 -4.90 -19.42
CA PHE A 39 3.96 -5.52 -18.13
C PHE A 39 5.25 -5.74 -17.34
N LEU A 40 6.24 -6.41 -17.93
CA LEU A 40 7.52 -6.67 -17.28
C LEU A 40 8.28 -5.39 -16.97
N ALA A 41 8.28 -4.41 -17.88
CA ALA A 41 8.89 -3.11 -17.66
C ALA A 41 8.23 -2.35 -16.51
N THR A 42 6.90 -2.39 -16.41
CA THR A 42 6.14 -1.74 -15.33
C THR A 42 6.43 -2.40 -13.98
N LEU A 43 6.43 -3.74 -13.91
CA LEU A 43 6.76 -4.46 -12.67
C LEU A 43 8.20 -4.15 -12.20
N LEU A 44 9.16 -4.18 -13.13
CA LEU A 44 10.55 -3.90 -12.80
C LEU A 44 10.74 -2.43 -12.41
N GLY A 45 10.15 -1.50 -13.15
CA GLY A 45 10.21 -0.07 -12.88
C GLY A 45 9.66 0.28 -11.50
N VAL A 46 8.45 -0.18 -11.17
CA VAL A 46 7.85 0.04 -9.85
C VAL A 46 8.66 -0.66 -8.75
N SER A 47 9.17 -1.87 -9.00
CA SER A 47 10.02 -2.57 -8.02
C SER A 47 11.26 -1.77 -7.65
N LEU A 48 11.93 -1.17 -8.63
CA LEU A 48 13.11 -0.34 -8.45
C LEU A 48 12.78 0.93 -7.64
N VAL A 49 11.66 1.59 -7.94
CA VAL A 49 11.20 2.78 -7.20
C VAL A 49 10.84 2.43 -5.75
N VAL A 50 10.09 1.35 -5.51
CA VAL A 50 9.74 0.89 -4.15
C VAL A 50 10.99 0.46 -3.38
N ALA A 51 11.92 -0.25 -4.02
CA ALA A 51 13.20 -0.62 -3.44
C ALA A 51 13.99 0.63 -3.02
N SER A 52 14.11 1.62 -3.91
CA SER A 52 14.75 2.91 -3.62
C SER A 52 14.14 3.59 -2.40
N GLY A 53 12.81 3.72 -2.38
CA GLY A 53 12.08 4.32 -1.27
C GLY A 53 12.33 3.59 0.04
N CYS A 54 12.39 2.26 0.02
CA CYS A 54 12.69 1.44 1.19
C CYS A 54 14.12 1.65 1.71
N VAL A 55 15.12 1.80 0.84
CA VAL A 55 16.50 2.08 1.24
C VAL A 55 16.62 3.48 1.84
N PHE A 56 16.04 4.51 1.20
CA PHE A 56 15.99 5.86 1.78
C PHE A 56 15.29 5.86 3.14
N ASN A 57 14.15 5.18 3.26
CA ASN A 57 13.43 5.06 4.52
C ASN A 57 14.29 4.39 5.61
N ASN A 58 14.98 3.29 5.30
CA ASN A 58 15.90 2.65 6.25
C ASN A 58 17.06 3.57 6.64
N TYR A 59 17.58 4.40 5.72
CA TYR A 59 18.63 5.38 6.02
C TYR A 59 18.11 6.48 6.94
N ILE A 60 16.92 7.01 6.66
CA ILE A 60 16.29 8.09 7.43
C ILE A 60 15.96 7.62 8.83
N ASP A 61 15.46 6.39 8.98
CA ASP A 61 14.94 5.87 10.25
C ASP A 61 15.99 5.25 11.18
N ARG A 62 17.29 5.24 10.81
CA ARG A 62 18.36 4.56 11.58
C ARG A 62 18.34 4.87 13.08
N ASP A 63 18.09 6.13 13.42
CA ASP A 63 18.10 6.64 14.79
C ASP A 63 16.86 6.27 15.62
N ILE A 64 15.71 6.08 15.00
CA ILE A 64 14.47 5.61 15.65
C ILE A 64 14.35 4.09 15.62
N ASP A 65 14.89 3.45 14.58
CA ASP A 65 14.87 2.00 14.42
C ASP A 65 15.67 1.30 15.52
N ARG A 66 16.76 1.91 16.02
CA ARG A 66 17.53 1.39 17.18
C ARG A 66 16.72 1.33 18.48
N LYS A 67 15.62 2.08 18.58
CA LYS A 67 14.76 2.15 19.78
C LYS A 67 13.59 1.16 19.74
N MET A 68 13.39 0.49 18.61
CA MET A 68 12.24 -0.38 18.37
C MET A 68 12.66 -1.84 18.26
N GLU A 69 11.98 -2.73 18.99
CA GLU A 69 12.34 -4.15 19.05
C GLU A 69 12.30 -4.80 17.67
N ARG A 70 11.29 -4.44 16.85
CA ARG A 70 11.12 -4.96 15.50
C ARG A 70 12.28 -4.62 14.56
N THR A 71 12.93 -3.48 14.72
CA THR A 71 13.78 -2.88 13.68
C THR A 71 15.22 -2.62 14.12
N LYS A 72 15.55 -2.77 15.41
CA LYS A 72 16.91 -2.60 15.95
C LYS A 72 17.96 -3.48 15.25
N ASN A 73 17.51 -4.57 14.63
CA ASN A 73 18.37 -5.52 13.92
C ASN A 73 18.54 -5.24 12.41
N ARG A 74 18.01 -4.12 11.89
CA ARG A 74 18.13 -3.77 10.47
C ARG A 74 19.59 -3.54 10.06
N VAL A 75 19.88 -3.82 8.78
CA VAL A 75 21.22 -3.74 8.17
C VAL A 75 21.91 -2.40 8.44
N LEU A 76 21.21 -1.28 8.25
CA LEU A 76 21.77 0.06 8.46
C LEU A 76 21.88 0.47 9.94
N VAL A 77 21.07 -0.11 10.82
CA VAL A 77 21.19 0.11 12.28
C VAL A 77 22.43 -0.61 12.81
N LYS A 78 22.70 -1.82 12.30
CA LYS A 78 23.89 -2.61 12.62
C LYS A 78 25.18 -2.12 11.94
N GLY A 79 25.11 -1.08 11.10
CA GLY A 79 26.27 -0.57 10.37
C GLY A 79 26.83 -1.52 9.31
N LEU A 80 26.04 -2.50 8.86
CA LEU A 80 26.49 -3.52 7.89
C LEU A 80 26.62 -2.97 6.46
N ILE A 81 25.99 -1.84 6.16
CA ILE A 81 26.17 -1.06 4.94
C ILE A 81 26.50 0.38 5.34
N SER A 82 27.49 0.98 4.66
CA SER A 82 27.83 2.38 4.87
C SER A 82 26.64 3.29 4.51
N PRO A 83 26.31 4.29 5.33
CA PRO A 83 25.23 5.22 5.05
C PRO A 83 25.38 5.94 3.69
N LYS A 84 26.61 6.36 3.33
CA LYS A 84 26.88 7.00 2.04
C LYS A 84 26.58 6.06 0.87
N VAL A 85 27.03 4.80 0.97
CA VAL A 85 26.78 3.77 -0.05
C VAL A 85 25.29 3.48 -0.18
N SER A 86 24.55 3.43 0.93
CA SER A 86 23.10 3.21 0.89
C SER A 86 22.34 4.34 0.20
N LEU A 87 22.80 5.60 0.33
CA LEU A 87 22.21 6.72 -0.39
C LEU A 87 22.47 6.62 -1.90
N VAL A 88 23.71 6.33 -2.31
CA VAL A 88 24.03 6.13 -3.74
C VAL A 88 23.21 4.97 -4.30
N TYR A 89 23.13 3.85 -3.58
CA TYR A 89 22.34 2.69 -4.00
C TYR A 89 20.85 3.03 -4.15
N ALA A 90 20.28 3.74 -3.16
CA ALA A 90 18.89 4.18 -3.23
C ALA A 90 18.66 5.11 -4.43
N THR A 91 19.54 6.09 -4.67
CA THR A 91 19.45 7.01 -5.81
C THR A 91 19.52 6.27 -7.14
N VAL A 92 20.46 5.33 -7.30
CA VAL A 92 20.60 4.53 -8.53
C VAL A 92 19.35 3.70 -8.81
N LEU A 93 18.80 3.02 -7.80
CA LEU A 93 17.53 2.29 -7.93
C LEU A 93 16.39 3.21 -8.36
N GLY A 94 16.28 4.38 -7.75
CA GLY A 94 15.22 5.34 -8.05
C GLY A 94 15.30 5.86 -9.49
N ILE A 95 16.48 6.34 -9.89
CA ILE A 95 16.72 6.82 -11.26
C ILE A 95 16.46 5.71 -12.28
N ALA A 96 16.95 4.49 -12.04
CA ALA A 96 16.71 3.36 -12.93
C ALA A 96 15.22 3.02 -13.05
N GLY A 97 14.48 3.04 -11.93
CA GLY A 97 13.03 2.82 -11.92
C GLY A 97 12.24 3.88 -12.68
N PHE A 98 12.56 5.17 -12.45
CA PHE A 98 11.90 6.27 -13.16
C PHE A 98 12.24 6.26 -14.65
N ALA A 99 13.51 6.05 -15.02
CA ALA A 99 13.93 5.96 -16.40
C ALA A 99 13.24 4.81 -17.14
N LEU A 100 13.14 3.64 -16.50
CA LEU A 100 12.46 2.49 -17.10
C LEU A 100 10.97 2.75 -17.32
N LEU A 101 10.27 3.34 -16.34
CA LEU A 101 8.86 3.71 -16.51
C LEU A 101 8.66 4.76 -17.61
N TYR A 102 9.55 5.75 -17.71
CA TYR A 102 9.48 6.77 -18.75
C TYR A 102 9.68 6.18 -20.15
N LEU A 103 10.69 5.32 -20.32
CA LEU A 103 11.10 4.80 -21.61
C LEU A 103 10.23 3.63 -22.11
N ALA A 104 9.75 2.79 -21.19
CA ALA A 104 9.08 1.53 -21.54
C ALA A 104 7.62 1.43 -21.10
N ALA A 105 7.12 2.38 -20.29
CA ALA A 105 5.69 2.52 -20.02
C ALA A 105 5.15 3.79 -20.64
N ASN A 106 5.14 4.90 -19.90
CA ASN A 106 4.77 6.22 -20.40
C ASN A 106 5.15 7.31 -19.37
N PRO A 107 5.15 8.60 -19.78
CA PRO A 107 5.45 9.71 -18.87
C PRO A 107 4.50 9.80 -17.67
N LEU A 108 3.22 9.46 -17.82
CA LEU A 108 2.24 9.52 -16.74
C LEU A 108 2.59 8.54 -15.61
N ALA A 109 2.86 7.28 -15.94
CA ALA A 109 3.27 6.23 -15.01
C ALA A 109 4.56 6.62 -14.27
N MET A 110 5.53 7.22 -14.99
CA MET A 110 6.74 7.75 -14.36
C MET A 110 6.44 8.88 -13.38
N TRP A 111 5.63 9.89 -13.75
CA TRP A 111 5.32 11.01 -12.86
C TRP A 111 4.50 10.60 -11.64
N LEU A 112 3.59 9.63 -11.78
CA LEU A 112 2.89 9.03 -10.64
C LEU A 112 3.86 8.32 -9.69
N ALA A 113 4.87 7.63 -10.22
CA ALA A 113 5.94 7.03 -9.44
C ALA A 113 6.80 8.07 -8.72
N VAL A 114 7.17 9.17 -9.41
CA VAL A 114 7.91 10.29 -8.81
C VAL A 114 7.10 10.93 -7.69
N MET A 115 5.81 11.20 -7.91
CA MET A 115 4.94 11.80 -6.90
C MET A 115 4.81 10.89 -5.68
N GLY A 116 4.51 9.60 -5.88
CA GLY A 116 4.44 8.61 -4.80
C GLY A 116 5.76 8.53 -4.02
N PHE A 117 6.89 8.55 -4.73
CA PHE A 117 8.22 8.53 -4.12
C PHE A 117 8.52 9.79 -3.29
N VAL A 118 8.25 10.99 -3.82
CA VAL A 118 8.44 12.26 -3.11
C VAL A 118 7.56 12.34 -1.86
N VAL A 119 6.31 11.90 -1.97
CA VAL A 119 5.40 11.83 -0.81
C VAL A 119 5.90 10.83 0.23
N TYR A 120 6.39 9.65 -0.18
CA TYR A 120 6.88 8.63 0.75
C TYR A 120 8.21 9.01 1.43
N VAL A 121 9.21 9.41 0.65
CA VAL A 121 10.57 9.69 1.14
C VAL A 121 10.63 11.08 1.75
N GLY A 122 10.17 12.10 1.02
CA GLY A 122 10.19 13.49 1.43
C GLY A 122 9.17 13.78 2.53
N VAL A 123 7.89 13.76 2.16
CA VAL A 123 6.84 14.26 3.07
C VAL A 123 6.64 13.32 4.25
N TYR A 124 6.52 12.01 4.02
CA TYR A 124 6.29 11.04 5.08
C TYR A 124 7.57 10.73 5.87
N SER A 125 8.62 10.21 5.22
CA SER A 125 9.77 9.65 5.95
C SER A 125 10.66 10.71 6.59
N LEU A 126 11.00 11.80 5.90
CA LEU A 126 11.84 12.86 6.47
C LEU A 126 11.08 13.74 7.47
N TYR A 127 9.79 14.00 7.24
CA TYR A 127 9.07 15.04 7.98
C TYR A 127 7.92 14.48 8.83
N MET A 128 6.81 14.06 8.21
CA MET A 128 5.55 13.87 8.93
C MET A 128 5.54 12.68 9.87
N LYS A 129 6.23 11.59 9.54
CA LYS A 129 6.32 10.39 10.41
C LYS A 129 6.73 10.75 11.84
N ARG A 130 7.67 11.69 11.99
CA ARG A 130 8.25 12.06 13.28
C ARG A 130 7.50 13.20 13.97
N LYS A 131 6.77 14.01 13.22
CA LYS A 131 6.24 15.29 13.68
C LYS A 131 4.71 15.34 13.78
N SER A 132 4.00 14.41 13.14
CA SER A 132 2.55 14.51 13.00
C SER A 132 1.85 13.16 13.09
N VAL A 133 0.66 13.17 13.71
CA VAL A 133 -0.27 12.03 13.72
C VAL A 133 -0.81 11.72 12.32
N TYR A 134 -0.80 12.71 11.43
CA TYR A 134 -1.20 12.58 10.02
C TYR A 134 -0.11 11.95 9.15
N GLY A 135 1.06 11.60 9.71
CA GLY A 135 2.11 10.89 8.96
C GLY A 135 1.58 9.60 8.33
N THR A 136 0.73 8.84 9.02
CA THR A 136 0.12 7.62 8.47
C THR A 136 -0.76 7.90 7.25
N LEU A 137 -1.52 9.01 7.25
CA LEU A 137 -2.38 9.40 6.13
C LEU A 137 -1.56 9.78 4.90
N ILE A 138 -0.49 10.56 5.06
CA ILE A 138 0.38 10.89 3.92
C ILE A 138 1.12 9.65 3.41
N GLY A 139 1.55 8.79 4.32
CA GLY A 139 2.11 7.48 3.96
C GLY A 139 1.12 6.63 3.17
N SER A 140 -0.18 6.67 3.49
CA SER A 140 -1.19 5.88 2.77
C SER A 140 -1.42 6.35 1.34
N LEU A 141 -1.38 7.65 1.08
CA LEU A 141 -1.45 8.18 -0.28
C LEU A 141 -0.29 7.69 -1.15
N SER A 142 0.94 7.74 -0.63
CA SER A 142 2.10 7.20 -1.37
C SER A 142 2.03 5.68 -1.55
N GLY A 143 1.51 4.95 -0.55
CA GLY A 143 1.35 3.50 -0.61
C GLY A 143 0.26 3.04 -1.58
N ALA A 144 -0.64 3.94 -1.99
CA ALA A 144 -1.68 3.67 -2.98
C ALA A 144 -1.22 3.93 -4.43
N ALA A 145 -0.05 4.54 -4.63
CA ALA A 145 0.48 4.82 -5.97
C ALA A 145 0.77 3.57 -6.83
N PRO A 146 1.32 2.46 -6.31
CA PRO A 146 1.69 1.30 -7.13
C PRO A 146 0.57 0.69 -8.02
N PRO A 147 -0.64 0.38 -7.51
CA PRO A 147 -1.72 -0.11 -8.37
C PRO A 147 -2.16 0.94 -9.40
N VAL A 148 -2.13 2.23 -9.04
CA VAL A 148 -2.47 3.34 -9.94
C VAL A 148 -1.44 3.47 -11.07
N ILE A 149 -0.14 3.31 -10.75
CA ILE A 149 0.94 3.28 -11.75
C ILE A 149 0.75 2.08 -12.68
N GLY A 150 0.44 0.90 -12.12
CA GLY A 150 0.15 -0.30 -12.92
C GLY A 150 -1.00 -0.07 -13.90
N TYR A 151 -2.08 0.55 -13.44
CA TYR A 151 -3.23 0.90 -14.28
C TYR A 151 -2.87 1.91 -15.36
N CYS A 152 -2.25 3.04 -14.97
CA CYS A 152 -1.92 4.14 -15.88
C CYS A 152 -0.81 3.80 -16.88
N ALA A 153 0.02 2.79 -16.60
CA ALA A 153 0.97 2.25 -17.57
C ALA A 153 0.27 1.70 -18.82
N VAL A 154 -0.95 1.16 -18.66
CA VAL A 154 -1.74 0.57 -19.75
C VAL A 154 -2.72 1.57 -20.34
N SER A 155 -3.44 2.32 -19.50
CA SER A 155 -4.47 3.26 -19.98
C SER A 155 -3.91 4.55 -20.57
N ASP A 156 -2.65 4.87 -20.27
CA ASP A 156 -2.00 6.16 -20.58
C ASP A 156 -2.84 7.38 -20.16
N GLY A 157 -3.64 7.22 -19.10
CA GLY A 157 -4.57 8.23 -18.61
C GLY A 157 -5.04 7.95 -17.19
N PHE A 158 -5.31 9.03 -16.44
CA PHE A 158 -5.86 8.96 -15.09
C PHE A 158 -7.39 9.15 -15.15
N ASP A 159 -8.12 8.04 -15.23
CA ASP A 159 -9.57 8.03 -15.31
C ASP A 159 -10.23 7.67 -13.96
N THR A 160 -11.53 7.41 -13.98
CA THR A 160 -12.29 6.99 -12.79
C THR A 160 -11.76 5.69 -12.19
N GLY A 161 -11.28 4.75 -13.00
CA GLY A 161 -10.69 3.48 -12.54
C GLY A 161 -9.42 3.72 -11.71
N ALA A 162 -8.52 4.56 -12.23
CA ALA A 162 -7.32 5.00 -11.51
C ALA A 162 -7.65 5.70 -10.18
N LEU A 163 -8.66 6.59 -10.17
CA LEU A 163 -9.12 7.25 -8.96
C LEU A 163 -9.68 6.26 -7.93
N ILE A 164 -10.48 5.29 -8.35
CA ILE A 164 -11.04 4.27 -7.45
C ILE A 164 -9.91 3.43 -6.85
N LEU A 165 -8.90 3.03 -7.63
CA LEU A 165 -7.73 2.31 -7.10
C LEU A 165 -6.99 3.14 -6.05
N LEU A 166 -6.78 4.44 -6.30
CA LEU A 166 -6.17 5.35 -5.33
C LEU A 166 -6.97 5.36 -4.02
N LEU A 167 -8.30 5.44 -4.10
CA LEU A 167 -9.19 5.45 -2.93
C LEU A 167 -9.16 4.11 -2.17
N ILE A 168 -9.31 2.98 -2.87
CA ILE A 168 -9.30 1.63 -2.26
C ILE A 168 -8.01 1.44 -1.46
N PHE A 169 -6.85 1.66 -2.08
CA PHE A 169 -5.58 1.36 -1.44
C PHE A 169 -5.21 2.39 -0.35
N SER A 170 -5.57 3.66 -0.52
CA SER A 170 -5.31 4.68 0.52
C SER A 170 -6.19 4.46 1.75
N LEU A 171 -7.46 4.10 1.56
CA LEU A 171 -8.39 3.79 2.65
C LEU A 171 -8.02 2.47 3.36
N TRP A 172 -7.64 1.44 2.60
CA TRP A 172 -7.16 0.16 3.14
C TRP A 172 -5.94 0.32 4.04
N GLN A 173 -4.99 1.14 3.62
CA GLN A 173 -3.71 1.27 4.30
C GLN A 173 -3.84 1.92 5.68
N MET A 174 -4.92 2.67 5.94
CA MET A 174 -5.16 3.33 7.22
C MET A 174 -5.45 2.32 8.35
N PRO A 175 -6.47 1.43 8.27
CA PRO A 175 -6.67 0.38 9.25
C PRO A 175 -5.49 -0.59 9.37
N HIS A 176 -4.86 -0.93 8.24
CA HIS A 176 -3.66 -1.76 8.21
C HIS A 176 -2.54 -1.18 9.08
N SER A 177 -2.23 0.11 8.88
CA SER A 177 -1.17 0.81 9.60
C SER A 177 -1.52 1.07 11.06
N TYR A 178 -2.78 1.40 11.35
CA TYR A 178 -3.25 1.58 12.73
C TYR A 178 -3.26 0.27 13.51
N ALA A 179 -3.60 -0.85 12.88
CA ALA A 179 -3.46 -2.17 13.49
C ALA A 179 -1.99 -2.44 13.87
N ILE A 180 -1.03 -2.16 12.98
CA ILE A 180 0.41 -2.23 13.30
C ILE A 180 0.75 -1.32 14.49
N ALA A 181 0.27 -0.08 14.48
CA ALA A 181 0.53 0.87 15.55
C ALA A 181 0.02 0.40 16.92
N ILE A 182 -1.08 -0.36 16.97
CA ILE A 182 -1.60 -0.95 18.21
C ILE A 182 -0.74 -2.14 18.64
N PHE A 183 -0.50 -3.15 17.78
CA PHE A 183 0.24 -4.34 18.24
C PHE A 183 1.76 -4.10 18.40
N ARG A 184 2.29 -3.00 17.85
CA ARG A 184 3.65 -2.48 18.06
C ARG A 184 3.66 -1.19 18.87
N PHE A 185 2.65 -0.94 19.70
CA PHE A 185 2.51 0.30 20.48
C PHE A 185 3.79 0.69 21.23
N LYS A 186 4.40 -0.26 21.94
CA LYS A 186 5.63 -0.02 22.72
C LYS A 186 6.82 0.40 21.85
N ASP A 187 6.95 -0.15 20.64
CA ASP A 187 8.00 0.26 19.70
C ASP A 187 7.82 1.73 19.31
N TYR A 188 6.61 2.12 18.89
CA TYR A 188 6.33 3.50 18.50
C TYR A 188 6.46 4.48 19.66
N GLN A 189 6.05 4.08 20.86
CA GLN A 189 6.21 4.87 22.09
C GLN A 189 7.69 5.09 22.43
N ALA A 190 8.50 4.02 22.41
CA ALA A 190 9.94 4.09 22.69
C ALA A 190 10.70 4.95 21.67
N ALA A 191 10.24 4.96 20.42
CA ALA A 191 10.78 5.81 19.37
C ALA A 191 10.18 7.24 19.35
N SER A 192 9.24 7.55 20.24
CA SER A 192 8.52 8.83 20.30
C SER A 192 7.83 9.21 18.98
N ILE A 193 7.36 8.22 18.22
CA ILE A 193 6.67 8.42 16.95
C ILE A 193 5.18 8.68 17.24
N PRO A 194 4.60 9.82 16.82
CA PRO A 194 3.26 10.24 17.21
C PRO A 194 2.13 9.53 16.43
N VAL A 195 2.20 8.21 16.29
CA VAL A 195 1.11 7.42 15.69
C VAL A 195 -0.18 7.55 16.50
N LEU A 196 -1.33 7.43 15.82
CA LEU A 196 -2.65 7.68 16.42
C LEU A 196 -2.88 6.99 17.79
N PRO A 197 -2.57 5.69 17.99
CA PRO A 197 -2.81 5.07 19.29
C PRO A 197 -1.91 5.63 20.39
N VAL A 198 -0.66 5.98 20.08
CA VAL A 198 0.26 6.61 21.05
C VAL A 198 -0.21 8.03 21.40
N LYS A 199 -0.71 8.78 20.42
CA LYS A 199 -1.07 10.20 20.61
C LYS A 199 -2.48 10.42 21.16
N ARG A 200 -3.45 9.56 20.81
CA ARG A 200 -4.89 9.73 21.09
C ARG A 200 -5.52 8.50 21.75
N GLY A 201 -4.77 7.43 21.98
CA GLY A 201 -5.25 6.21 22.62
C GLY A 201 -5.82 5.17 21.65
N ILE A 202 -5.88 3.94 22.14
CA ILE A 202 -6.32 2.78 21.35
C ILE A 202 -7.81 2.86 21.00
N SER A 203 -8.66 3.31 21.92
CA SER A 203 -10.11 3.43 21.67
C SER A 203 -10.43 4.36 20.48
N VAL A 204 -9.83 5.55 20.43
CA VAL A 204 -9.96 6.48 19.30
C VAL A 204 -9.44 5.85 18.01
N THR A 205 -8.35 5.09 18.09
CA THR A 205 -7.77 4.39 16.93
C THR A 205 -8.71 3.30 16.40
N LYS A 206 -9.37 2.53 17.27
CA LYS A 206 -10.41 1.56 16.87
C LYS A 206 -11.54 2.22 16.10
N HIS A 207 -11.99 3.39 16.55
CA HIS A 207 -13.02 4.17 15.86
C HIS A 207 -12.59 4.56 14.44
N HIS A 208 -11.36 5.07 14.27
CA HIS A 208 -10.84 5.41 12.95
C HIS A 208 -10.69 4.17 12.06
N ILE A 209 -10.20 3.04 12.60
CA ILE A 209 -10.13 1.77 11.87
C ILE A 209 -11.51 1.41 11.33
N THR A 210 -12.56 1.43 12.16
CA THR A 210 -13.93 1.11 11.72
C THR A 210 -14.40 2.03 10.59
N LEU A 211 -14.25 3.36 10.74
CA LEU A 211 -14.67 4.32 9.71
C LEU A 211 -13.92 4.15 8.38
N TYR A 212 -12.60 3.95 8.43
CA TYR A 212 -11.82 3.72 7.22
C TYR A 212 -12.16 2.38 6.54
N ILE A 213 -12.53 1.33 7.30
CA ILE A 213 -13.01 0.07 6.70
C ILE A 213 -14.35 0.27 6.01
N ILE A 214 -15.26 1.07 6.56
CA ILE A 214 -16.53 1.42 5.90
C ILE A 214 -16.25 2.18 4.60
N GLY A 215 -15.36 3.18 4.64
CA GLY A 215 -14.94 3.91 3.43
C GLY A 215 -14.30 3.00 2.39
N PHE A 216 -13.40 2.11 2.82
CA PHE A 216 -12.79 1.08 1.96
C PHE A 216 -13.85 0.19 1.33
N MET A 217 -14.82 -0.30 2.11
CA MET A 217 -15.92 -1.12 1.60
C MET A 217 -16.65 -0.39 0.48
N VAL A 218 -17.10 0.86 0.71
CA VAL A 218 -17.76 1.68 -0.32
C VAL A 218 -16.88 1.82 -1.57
N ALA A 219 -15.60 2.15 -1.41
CA ALA A 219 -14.68 2.32 -2.52
C ALA A 219 -14.49 1.04 -3.34
N THR A 220 -14.44 -0.14 -2.70
CA THR A 220 -14.32 -1.42 -3.43
C THR A 220 -15.53 -1.70 -4.31
N LEU A 221 -16.75 -1.41 -3.85
CA LEU A 221 -17.97 -1.60 -4.64
C LEU A 221 -17.99 -0.71 -5.90
N MET A 222 -17.32 0.44 -5.86
CA MET A 222 -17.31 1.39 -6.98
C MET A 222 -16.66 0.84 -8.25
N LEU A 223 -15.74 -0.13 -8.17
CA LEU A 223 -15.17 -0.73 -9.38
C LEU A 223 -16.23 -1.45 -10.21
N THR A 224 -17.11 -2.23 -9.58
CA THR A 224 -18.20 -2.89 -10.31
C THR A 224 -19.27 -1.91 -10.74
N LEU A 225 -19.68 -1.00 -9.85
CA LEU A 225 -20.74 -0.02 -10.16
C LEU A 225 -20.34 0.97 -11.26
N SER A 226 -19.05 1.25 -11.41
CA SER A 226 -18.52 2.11 -12.48
C SER A 226 -18.09 1.34 -13.73
N GLY A 227 -18.35 0.03 -13.80
CA GLY A 227 -18.07 -0.77 -14.99
C GLY A 227 -16.59 -1.13 -15.23
N TYR A 228 -15.78 -1.19 -14.17
CA TYR A 228 -14.38 -1.64 -14.26
C TYR A 228 -14.19 -3.11 -13.87
N ALA A 229 -15.09 -3.68 -13.06
CA ALA A 229 -15.01 -5.06 -12.60
C ALA A 229 -16.37 -5.78 -12.61
N GLY A 230 -16.36 -7.11 -12.69
CA GLY A 230 -17.58 -7.92 -12.76
C GLY A 230 -18.20 -8.28 -11.40
N TYR A 231 -19.19 -9.18 -11.43
CA TYR A 231 -19.90 -9.64 -10.22
C TYR A 231 -19.08 -10.58 -9.35
N LYS A 232 -18.10 -11.32 -9.91
CA LYS A 232 -17.24 -12.20 -9.09
C LYS A 232 -16.34 -11.34 -8.21
N TYR A 233 -15.78 -10.26 -8.77
CA TYR A 233 -15.07 -9.25 -8.00
C TYR A 233 -15.97 -8.67 -6.90
N LEU A 234 -17.20 -8.28 -7.24
CA LEU A 234 -18.15 -7.70 -6.28
C LEU A 234 -18.42 -8.63 -5.08
N ILE A 235 -18.65 -9.92 -5.33
CA ILE A 235 -18.91 -10.92 -4.27
C ILE A 235 -17.70 -11.03 -3.32
N VAL A 236 -16.49 -11.11 -3.88
CA VAL A 236 -15.27 -11.19 -3.08
C VAL A 236 -15.06 -9.89 -2.31
N ALA A 237 -15.22 -8.73 -2.96
CA ALA A 237 -15.06 -7.42 -2.36
C ALA A 237 -16.02 -7.19 -1.18
N ALA A 238 -17.30 -7.53 -1.36
CA ALA A 238 -18.29 -7.47 -0.29
C ALA A 238 -17.94 -8.42 0.85
N SER A 239 -17.57 -9.67 0.53
CA SER A 239 -17.26 -10.71 1.52
C SER A 239 -16.05 -10.35 2.39
N VAL A 240 -14.92 -9.95 1.77
CA VAL A 240 -13.72 -9.55 2.54
C VAL A 240 -13.94 -8.27 3.33
N SER A 241 -14.70 -7.31 2.79
CA SER A 241 -15.00 -6.05 3.48
C SER A 241 -15.90 -6.26 4.71
N VAL A 242 -16.98 -7.02 4.56
CA VAL A 242 -17.90 -7.36 5.66
C VAL A 242 -17.17 -8.16 6.74
N TRP A 243 -16.35 -9.15 6.35
CA TRP A 243 -15.57 -9.92 7.31
C TRP A 243 -14.58 -9.04 8.08
N TRP A 244 -13.85 -8.17 7.37
CA TRP A 244 -12.88 -7.26 7.99
C TRP A 244 -13.54 -6.25 8.93
N LEU A 245 -14.72 -5.73 8.55
CA LEU A 245 -15.53 -4.87 9.39
C LEU A 245 -16.03 -5.61 10.64
N GLY A 246 -16.50 -6.85 10.49
CA GLY A 246 -16.88 -7.71 11.61
C GLY A 246 -15.72 -7.94 12.58
N MET A 247 -14.50 -8.18 12.07
CA MET A 247 -13.29 -8.26 12.90
C MET A 247 -12.99 -6.95 13.61
N ALA A 248 -13.16 -5.80 12.96
CA ALA A 248 -12.93 -4.50 13.56
C ALA A 248 -13.91 -4.21 14.71
N LEU A 249 -15.20 -4.52 14.51
CA LEU A 249 -16.26 -4.35 15.51
C LEU A 249 -16.08 -5.28 16.72
N GLN A 250 -15.52 -6.47 16.53
CA GLN A 250 -15.16 -7.33 17.66
C GLN A 250 -14.12 -6.68 18.58
N GLY A 251 -13.30 -5.75 18.09
CA GLY A 251 -12.30 -5.02 18.87
C GLY A 251 -12.86 -4.20 20.03
N TYR A 252 -14.17 -3.89 20.04
CA TYR A 252 -14.81 -3.14 21.13
C TYR A 252 -15.20 -4.01 22.33
N LYS A 253 -15.13 -5.34 22.21
CA LYS A 253 -15.46 -6.25 23.33
C LYS A 253 -14.37 -6.21 24.40
N SER A 254 -14.74 -5.96 25.66
CA SER A 254 -13.80 -5.79 26.78
C SER A 254 -12.91 -7.01 27.07
N ALA A 255 -13.33 -8.20 26.66
CA ALA A 255 -12.57 -9.44 26.86
C ALA A 255 -11.34 -9.58 25.93
N ASN A 256 -11.18 -8.70 24.93
CA ASN A 256 -10.15 -8.84 23.91
C ASN A 256 -8.82 -8.19 24.33
N ASP A 257 -7.73 -8.93 24.14
CA ASP A 257 -6.39 -8.37 24.11
C ASP A 257 -6.19 -7.56 22.81
N ASP A 258 -6.00 -6.24 22.95
CA ASP A 258 -5.84 -5.30 21.84
C ASP A 258 -4.70 -5.65 20.90
N LYS A 259 -3.59 -6.17 21.44
CA LYS A 259 -2.41 -6.55 20.65
C LYS A 259 -2.71 -7.78 19.81
N VAL A 260 -3.39 -8.77 20.37
CA VAL A 260 -3.78 -10.00 19.64
C VAL A 260 -4.81 -9.67 18.57
N TRP A 261 -5.85 -8.90 18.92
CA TRP A 261 -6.89 -8.46 18.00
C TRP A 261 -6.30 -7.66 16.82
N ALA A 262 -5.49 -6.64 17.11
CA ALA A 262 -4.90 -5.80 16.07
C ALA A 262 -3.96 -6.60 15.15
N ARG A 263 -3.22 -7.59 15.68
CA ARG A 263 -2.40 -8.46 14.84
C ARG A 263 -3.25 -9.30 13.87
N LYS A 264 -4.37 -9.85 14.32
CA LYS A 264 -5.31 -10.59 13.45
C LYS A 264 -5.91 -9.67 12.39
N LEU A 265 -6.32 -8.46 12.77
CA LEU A 265 -6.89 -7.46 11.86
C LEU A 265 -5.90 -7.05 10.77
N PHE A 266 -4.62 -6.85 11.14
CA PHE A 266 -3.52 -6.60 10.20
C PHE A 266 -3.31 -7.78 9.24
N ILE A 267 -3.24 -9.02 9.73
CA ILE A 267 -3.04 -10.19 8.86
C ILE A 267 -4.19 -10.30 7.85
N PHE A 268 -5.43 -10.17 8.31
CA PHE A 268 -6.59 -10.22 7.42
C PHE A 268 -6.61 -9.07 6.41
N SER A 269 -6.10 -7.88 6.76
CA SER A 269 -6.00 -6.78 5.80
C SER A 269 -5.12 -7.13 4.59
N ILE A 270 -4.07 -7.93 4.78
CA ILE A 270 -3.22 -8.43 3.68
C ILE A 270 -3.99 -9.43 2.83
N VAL A 271 -4.76 -10.33 3.45
CA VAL A 271 -5.64 -11.26 2.73
C VAL A 271 -6.65 -10.48 1.89
N ALA A 272 -7.35 -9.51 2.49
CA ALA A 272 -8.36 -8.70 1.81
C ALA A 272 -7.80 -7.98 0.57
N ILE A 273 -6.69 -7.26 0.70
CA ILE A 273 -6.15 -6.50 -0.44
C ILE A 273 -5.56 -7.40 -1.53
N ASN A 274 -4.95 -8.53 -1.16
CA ASN A 274 -4.46 -9.50 -2.13
C ASN A 274 -5.61 -10.18 -2.86
N SER A 275 -6.68 -10.57 -2.16
CA SER A 275 -7.89 -11.12 -2.78
C SER A 275 -8.49 -10.14 -3.78
N LEU A 276 -8.60 -8.85 -3.42
CA LEU A 276 -9.07 -7.83 -4.35
C LEU A 276 -8.15 -7.67 -5.56
N SER A 277 -6.83 -7.62 -5.35
CA SER A 277 -5.84 -7.48 -6.44
C SER A 277 -5.89 -8.65 -7.42
N VAL A 278 -6.07 -9.88 -6.91
CA VAL A 278 -6.28 -11.07 -7.75
C VAL A 278 -7.60 -10.97 -8.51
N MET A 279 -8.69 -10.54 -7.88
CA MET A 279 -9.98 -10.43 -8.56
C MET A 279 -10.01 -9.33 -9.62
N MET A 280 -9.31 -8.20 -9.41
CA MET A 280 -9.09 -7.17 -10.44
C MET A 280 -8.41 -7.74 -11.69
N SER A 281 -7.58 -8.78 -11.51
CA SER A 281 -6.86 -9.44 -12.61
C SER A 281 -7.72 -10.44 -13.39
N VAL A 282 -8.79 -10.97 -12.79
CA VAL A 282 -9.57 -12.10 -13.32
C VAL A 282 -10.96 -11.67 -13.82
N ASP A 283 -11.57 -10.66 -13.21
CA ASP A 283 -12.96 -10.26 -13.46
C ASP A 283 -13.04 -8.79 -13.91
N PHE A 284 -12.33 -8.48 -15.00
CA PHE A 284 -12.20 -7.13 -15.59
C PHE A 284 -13.33 -6.76 -16.58
N MET A 285 -14.33 -7.62 -16.77
CA MET A 285 -15.44 -7.41 -17.72
C MET A 285 -16.74 -7.07 -17.00
N VAL A 286 -17.47 -6.10 -17.58
CA VAL A 286 -18.81 -5.72 -17.15
C VAL A 286 -19.82 -6.76 -17.65
N PRO A 287 -20.72 -7.27 -16.81
CA PRO A 287 -21.94 -7.91 -17.27
C PRO A 287 -22.72 -6.90 -18.11
N SER A 288 -23.12 -7.26 -19.33
CA SER A 288 -23.84 -6.39 -20.27
C SER A 288 -24.91 -5.54 -19.55
N ALA A 289 -24.98 -4.25 -19.90
CA ALA A 289 -25.78 -3.21 -19.23
C ALA A 289 -27.28 -3.53 -19.05
N ASN A 290 -27.78 -4.60 -19.68
CA ASN A 290 -29.14 -5.12 -19.53
C ASN A 290 -29.51 -5.58 -18.11
N ASN A 291 -28.60 -5.59 -17.13
CA ASN A 291 -28.88 -6.14 -15.80
C ASN A 291 -28.83 -5.14 -14.62
N LEU A 292 -28.38 -3.88 -14.79
CA LEU A 292 -28.22 -2.98 -13.63
C LEU A 292 -29.41 -2.02 -13.40
N LEU A 293 -30.12 -1.61 -14.45
CA LEU A 293 -31.22 -0.64 -14.35
C LEU A 293 -32.61 -1.21 -14.62
N THR A 294 -32.70 -2.44 -15.13
CA THR A 294 -33.98 -3.14 -15.38
C THR A 294 -34.66 -3.64 -14.10
N TYR A 295 -34.03 -3.56 -12.93
CA TYR A 295 -34.67 -3.88 -11.65
C TYR A 295 -35.19 -2.66 -10.88
N LEU A 296 -35.09 -1.44 -11.46
CA LEU A 296 -35.62 -0.21 -10.85
C LEU A 296 -36.70 0.48 -11.70
N GLY A 297 -37.25 -0.20 -12.71
CA GLY A 297 -38.45 0.20 -13.44
C GLY A 297 -39.45 -0.93 -13.48
#